data_AF-A0A737YD26-F1
#
_entry.id   AF-A0A737YD26-F1
#
_cell.length_a   1.000
_cell.length_b   1.000
_cell.length_c   1.000
_cell.angle_alpha   90.00
_cell.angle_beta   90.00
_cell.angle_gamma   90.00
#
_symmetry.space_group_name_H-M   'P 1'
#
loop_
_entity.id
_entity.type
_entity.pdbx_description
1 polymer ?
#
loop_
_entity_poly.entity_id
_entity_poly.type
_entity_poly.pdbx_seq_one_letter_code
_entity_poly.pdbx_strand_id
1 'polypeptide(L)' 'QPPHIPWQVSEVADACVQPAHWNGDVDTLADMVVKTAQPGDHILVMSNGGFGGIHQKLLDGLANKALL' A
#
# COMPACT_ATOMS: atom_id res chain seq x y z
N GLN A 1 9.04 -8.62 1.73
CA GLN A 1 9.78 -8.49 3.01
C GLN A 1 11.20 -9.02 2.83
N PRO A 2 12.23 -8.41 3.44
CA PRO A 2 13.60 -8.94 3.40
C PRO A 2 13.69 -10.34 4.05
N PRO A 3 14.52 -11.25 3.50
CA PRO A 3 14.55 -12.65 3.93
C PRO A 3 15.15 -12.88 5.33
N HIS A 4 15.83 -11.89 5.90
CA HIS A 4 16.47 -11.99 7.22
C HIS A 4 15.55 -11.60 8.38
N ILE A 5 14.31 -11.19 8.09
CA ILE A 5 13.34 -10.83 9.13
C ILE A 5 12.58 -12.10 9.52
N PRO A 6 12.57 -12.49 10.81
CA PRO A 6 12.08 -13.82 11.23
C PRO A 6 10.56 -13.95 11.34
N TRP A 7 9.81 -12.84 11.29
CA TRP A 7 8.34 -12.80 11.33
C TRP A 7 7.78 -12.53 9.94
N GLN A 8 6.55 -12.93 9.63
CA GLN A 8 5.94 -12.70 8.32
C GLN A 8 4.96 -11.51 8.36
N VAL A 9 5.01 -10.62 7.36
CA VAL A 9 4.03 -9.52 7.23
C VAL A 9 2.59 -10.02 7.20
N SER A 10 2.34 -11.16 6.55
CA SER A 10 1.00 -11.78 6.49
C SER A 10 0.47 -12.13 7.88
N GLU A 11 1.30 -12.75 8.73
CA GLU A 11 0.91 -13.14 10.09
C GLU A 11 0.59 -11.92 10.95
N VAL A 12 1.37 -10.84 10.80
CA VAL A 12 1.13 -9.58 11.51
C VAL A 12 -0.18 -8.95 11.05
N ALA A 13 -0.46 -8.93 9.74
CA ALA A 13 -1.69 -8.38 9.18
C ALA A 13 -2.92 -9.19 9.62
N ASP A 14 -2.84 -10.52 9.60
CA ASP A 14 -3.93 -11.42 10.01
C ASP A 14 -4.26 -11.29 11.51
N ALA A 15 -3.28 -10.89 12.33
CA ALA A 15 -3.46 -10.64 13.76
C ALA A 15 -4.01 -9.24 14.09
N CYS A 16 -4.14 -8.33 13.12
CA CYS A 16 -4.68 -7.00 13.36
C CYS A 16 -6.18 -7.05 13.66
N VAL A 17 -6.60 -6.35 14.72
CA VAL A 17 -8.03 -6.17 15.04
C VAL A 17 -8.73 -5.29 13.99
N GLN A 18 -8.01 -4.30 13.46
CA GLN A 18 -8.48 -3.50 12.35
C GLN A 18 -8.15 -4.20 11.03
N PRO A 19 -9.00 -4.06 9.98
CA PRO A 19 -8.70 -4.64 8.68
C PRO A 19 -7.33 -4.22 8.17
N ALA A 20 -6.48 -5.21 7.94
CA ALA A 20 -5.16 -5.05 7.35
C ALA A 20 -5.09 -5.87 6.07
N HIS A 21 -4.45 -5.31 5.06
CA HIS A 21 -4.23 -5.96 3.78
C HIS A 21 -2.75 -5.93 3.44
N TRP A 22 -2.25 -7.02 2.84
CA TRP A 22 -0.86 -7.14 2.45
C TRP A 22 -0.73 -7.68 1.04
N ASN A 23 0.38 -7.35 0.38
CA ASN A 23 0.82 -7.98 -0.84
C ASN A 23 2.35 -7.90 -0.93
N GLY A 24 2.99 -8.89 -1.55
CA GLY A 24 4.42 -8.91 -1.79
C GLY A 24 4.87 -8.00 -2.95
N ASP A 25 3.93 -7.57 -3.78
CA ASP A 25 4.12 -6.76 -4.97
C ASP A 25 3.64 -5.31 -4.73
N VAL A 26 4.53 -4.34 -4.98
CA VAL A 26 4.28 -2.92 -4.69
C VAL A 26 3.25 -2.33 -5.65
N ASP A 27 3.23 -2.76 -6.91
CA ASP A 27 2.24 -2.30 -7.89
C ASP A 27 0.84 -2.71 -7.47
N THR A 28 0.69 -3.95 -7.02
CA THR A 28 -0.57 -4.48 -6.51
C THR A 28 -1.03 -3.75 -5.25
N LEU A 29 -0.10 -3.43 -4.32
CA LEU A 29 -0.42 -2.61 -3.15
C LEU A 29 -0.94 -1.21 -3.55
N ALA A 30 -0.26 -0.55 -4.49
CA ALA A 30 -0.67 0.77 -4.96
C ALA A 30 -2.07 0.72 -5.59
N ASP A 31 -2.33 -0.27 -6.44
CA ASP A 31 -3.64 -0.48 -7.06
C ASP A 31 -4.76 -0.70 -6.03
N MET A 32 -4.49 -1.47 -4.97
CA MET A 32 -5.45 -1.69 -3.88
C MET A 32 -5.81 -0.37 -3.19
N VAL A 33 -4.81 0.46 -2.87
CA VAL A 33 -5.03 1.78 -2.25
C VAL A 33 -5.82 2.69 -3.19
N VAL A 34 -5.44 2.80 -4.46
CA VAL A 34 -6.11 3.65 -5.45
C VAL A 34 -7.58 3.25 -5.61
N LYS A 35 -7.88 1.94 -5.66
CA LYS A 35 -9.26 1.46 -5.78
C LYS A 35 -10.12 1.87 -4.58
N THR A 36 -9.59 1.77 -3.37
CA THR A 36 -10.34 2.07 -2.15
C THR A 36 -10.47 3.56 -1.86
N ALA A 37 -9.46 4.37 -2.18
CA ALA A 37 -9.41 5.80 -1.85
C ALA A 37 -10.61 6.60 -2.36
N GLN A 38 -11.15 7.49 -1.52
CA GLN A 38 -12.26 8.40 -1.84
C GLN A 38 -11.82 9.87 -1.74
N PRO A 39 -12.54 10.80 -2.39
CA PRO A 39 -12.31 12.23 -2.19
C PRO A 39 -12.41 12.60 -0.70
N GLY A 40 -11.39 13.30 -0.18
CA GLY A 40 -11.30 13.67 1.23
C GLY A 40 -10.46 12.72 2.10
N ASP A 41 -10.07 11.56 1.58
CA ASP A 41 -9.15 10.67 2.29
C ASP A 41 -7.74 11.26 2.39
N HIS A 42 -7.07 10.96 3.51
CA HIS A 42 -5.65 11.23 3.69
C HIS A 42 -4.87 9.91 3.66
N ILE A 43 -3.93 9.78 2.72
CA ILE A 43 -3.09 8.59 2.58
C ILE A 43 -1.71 8.89 3.18
N LEU A 44 -1.36 8.18 4.26
CA LEU A 44 -0.04 8.23 4.87
C LEU A 44 0.80 7.04 4.39
N VAL A 45 1.93 7.32 3.74
CA VAL A 45 2.92 6.30 3.35
C VAL A 45 4.10 6.40 4.32
N MET A 46 4.36 5.33 5.07
CA MET A 46 5.52 5.22 5.97
C MET A 46 6.51 4.20 5.41
N SER A 47 7.68 4.67 4.99
CA SER A 47 8.76 3.83 4.45
C SER A 47 10.11 4.28 4.97
N ASN A 48 11.01 3.33 5.19
CA ASN A 48 12.41 3.58 5.53
C ASN A 48 13.35 3.51 4.30
N GLY A 49 12.82 3.58 3.07
CA GLY A 49 13.59 3.48 1.83
C GLY A 49 12.76 3.61 0.56
N GLY A 50 13.30 3.11 -0.56
CA GLY A 50 12.76 3.37 -1.91
C GLY A 50 11.33 2.84 -2.19
N PHE A 51 10.84 1.88 -1.40
CA PHE A 51 9.48 1.31 -1.45
C PHE A 51 8.89 1.12 -2.86
N GLY A 52 9.73 0.72 -3.82
CA GLY A 52 9.32 0.54 -5.22
C GLY A 52 8.73 1.80 -5.89
N GLY A 53 9.02 3.01 -5.40
CA GLY A 53 8.46 4.24 -5.97
C GLY A 53 6.96 4.44 -5.69
N ILE A 54 6.43 3.84 -4.62
CA ILE A 54 4.98 3.83 -4.33
C ILE A 54 4.33 5.22 -4.33
N HIS A 55 5.06 6.27 -3.93
CA HIS A 55 4.54 7.63 -3.92
C HIS A 55 4.08 8.07 -5.32
N GLN A 56 4.91 7.85 -6.35
CA GLN A 56 4.55 8.23 -7.72
C GLN A 56 3.43 7.33 -8.26
N LYS A 57 3.48 6.03 -7.97
CA LYS A 57 2.43 5.08 -8.39
C LYS A 57 1.06 5.48 -7.85
N LEU A 58 0.99 5.90 -6.58
CA LEU A 58 -0.25 6.38 -5.96
C LEU A 58 -0.72 7.70 -6.59
N LEU A 59 0.18 8.67 -6.80
CA LEU A 59 -0.17 9.95 -7.42
C LEU A 59 -0.73 9.76 -8.84
N ASP A 60 -0.05 8.97 -9.67
CA ASP A 60 -0.48 8.68 -11.04
C ASP A 60 -1.82 7.93 -11.05
N GLY A 61 -1.97 6.90 -10.20
CA GLY A 61 -3.19 6.13 -10.10
C GLY A 61 -4.40 6.95 -9.62
N LEU A 62 -4.21 7.83 -8.63
CA LEU A 62 -5.26 8.71 -8.13
C LEU A 62 -5.63 9.79 -9.16
N ALA A 63 -4.64 10.36 -9.87
CA ALA A 63 -4.90 11.30 -10.95
C ALA A 63 -5.71 10.65 -12.07
N ASN A 64 -5.34 9.43 -12.48
CA ASN A 64 -6.09 8.65 -13.48
C ASN A 64 -7.52 8.32 -13.00
N LYS A 65 -7.69 7.95 -11.72
CA LYS A 65 -9.01 7.68 -11.13
C LYS A 65 -9.91 8.91 -11.12
N ALA A 66 -9.35 10.10 -10.89
CA ALA A 66 -10.11 11.35 -10.87
C ALA A 66 -10.57 11.81 -12.27
N LEU A 67 -9.98 11.27 -13.33
CA LEU A 67 -10.38 11.55 -14.72
C LEU A 67 -11.51 10.62 -15.21
N LEU A 68 -11.84 9.57 -14.45
CA LEU A 68 -12.97 8.66 -14.69
C LEU A 68 -14.26 9.20 -14.05
#